data_AF-A0A974A8A4-F1
#
_entry.id   AF-A0A974A8A4-F1
#
_cell.length_a   1.000
_cell.length_b   1.000
_cell.length_c   1.000
_cell.angle_alpha   90.00
_cell.angle_beta   90.00
_cell.angle_gamma   90.00
#
_symmetry.space_group_name_H-M   'P 1'
#
loop_
_entity.id
_entity.type
_entity.pdbx_description
1 polymer ?
#
loop_
_entity_poly.entity_id
_entity_poly.type
_entity_poly.pdbx_seq_one_letter_code
_entity_poly.pdbx_strand_id
1 'polypeptide(L)'
;MGTNTEMDYEVIHGLYNLLPNETLSRIMHKNLVKIGGVEYSSEERDFAQKITESYPNVKVNLESAAQILPFAVIEKGTGGSTDVGDVSWLVPTAGLSTATWVPGTSAHTWQAVAAGGMSIGEKGMMVAAKTLTLTAIDIFKDPSVTKIAKEELLRRQGAGFVYEALVGDRKPPLDYRK
;
A
#
# COMPACT_ATOMS: atom_id res chain seq x y z
N MET A 1 -11.65 14.62 -35.78
CA MET A 1 -12.23 14.93 -34.46
C MET A 1 -13.65 15.39 -34.72
N GLY A 2 -14.65 14.67 -34.22
CA GLY A 2 -16.05 14.95 -34.54
C GLY A 2 -16.98 14.38 -33.49
N THR A 3 -17.54 15.28 -32.69
CA THR A 3 -18.80 15.19 -31.93
C THR A 3 -19.09 16.63 -31.49
N ASN A 4 -20.26 17.21 -31.80
CA ASN A 4 -20.69 18.54 -31.34
C ASN A 4 -20.88 18.56 -29.79
N THR A 5 -19.81 18.32 -29.03
CA THR A 5 -19.84 18.18 -27.59
C THR A 5 -18.87 19.18 -26.98
N GLU A 6 -19.37 19.96 -26.04
CA GLU A 6 -18.53 20.77 -25.15
C GLU A 6 -18.16 19.92 -23.92
N MET A 7 -16.90 20.03 -23.50
CA MET A 7 -16.36 19.37 -22.31
C MET A 7 -15.85 20.45 -21.37
N ASP A 8 -16.36 20.45 -20.14
CA ASP A 8 -15.76 21.14 -19.01
C ASP A 8 -15.19 20.12 -18.03
N TYR A 9 -14.10 20.48 -17.36
CA TYR A 9 -13.52 19.66 -16.28
C TYR A 9 -13.20 20.52 -15.06
N GLU A 10 -13.28 19.90 -13.90
CA GLU A 10 -12.92 20.50 -12.63
C GLU A 10 -11.94 19.60 -11.88
N VAL A 11 -10.84 20.17 -11.38
CA VAL A 11 -9.88 19.42 -10.55
C VAL A 11 -10.41 19.38 -9.12
N ILE A 12 -10.93 18.20 -8.71
CA ILE A 12 -11.55 18.03 -7.39
C ILE A 12 -10.59 17.55 -6.29
N HIS A 13 -9.47 16.92 -6.65
CA HIS A 13 -8.47 16.38 -5.73
C HIS A 13 -7.08 16.41 -6.36
N GLY A 14 -6.07 16.49 -5.51
CA GLY A 14 -4.65 16.33 -5.84
C GLY A 14 -3.93 15.87 -4.58
N LEU A 15 -3.08 14.86 -4.72
CA LEU A 15 -2.37 14.22 -3.60
C LEU A 15 -0.88 14.24 -3.86
N TYR A 16 -0.08 14.40 -2.81
CA TYR A 16 1.36 14.21 -2.93
C TYR A 16 1.69 12.75 -3.24
N ASN A 17 2.83 12.50 -3.89
CA ASN A 17 3.37 11.15 -3.95
C ASN A 17 3.75 10.67 -2.55
N LEU A 18 3.83 9.35 -2.33
CA LEU A 18 4.37 8.83 -1.07
C LEU A 18 5.84 9.26 -0.89
N LEU A 19 6.17 9.76 0.29
CA LEU A 19 7.53 10.07 0.72
C LEU A 19 8.06 8.89 1.56
N PRO A 20 9.06 8.13 1.09
CA PRO A 20 9.55 6.96 1.82
C PRO A 20 10.15 7.32 3.18
N ASN A 21 9.87 6.52 4.20
CA ASN A 21 10.60 6.53 5.46
C ASN A 21 11.30 5.19 5.67
N GLU A 22 12.58 5.14 5.35
CA GLU A 22 13.39 3.93 5.39
C GLU A 22 13.54 3.39 6.81
N THR A 23 13.72 4.28 7.79
CA THR A 23 13.85 3.93 9.21
C THR A 23 12.69 3.05 9.68
N LEU A 24 11.44 3.51 9.47
CA LEU A 24 10.25 2.74 9.84
C LEU A 24 10.06 1.51 8.94
N SER A 25 10.31 1.66 7.64
CA SER A 25 10.10 0.57 6.67
C SER A 25 11.03 -0.62 6.90
N ARG A 26 12.27 -0.39 7.37
CA ARG A 26 13.21 -1.46 7.72
C ARG A 26 12.76 -2.27 8.92
N ILE A 27 12.20 -1.61 9.95
CA ILE A 27 11.64 -2.30 11.12
C ILE A 27 10.44 -3.14 10.68
N MET A 28 9.56 -2.57 9.85
CA MET A 28 8.40 -3.28 9.33
C MET A 28 8.79 -4.48 8.47
N HIS A 29 9.78 -4.33 7.59
CA HIS A 29 10.28 -5.42 6.74
C HIS A 29 10.93 -6.53 7.58
N LYS A 30 11.75 -6.20 8.57
CA LYS A 30 12.33 -7.18 9.51
C LYS A 30 11.24 -8.01 10.18
N ASN A 31 10.14 -7.38 10.61
CA ASN A 31 9.01 -8.08 11.21
C ASN A 31 8.22 -8.91 10.19
N LEU A 32 8.05 -8.43 8.96
CA LEU A 32 7.44 -9.22 7.88
C LEU A 32 8.25 -10.48 7.56
N VAL A 33 9.59 -10.37 7.46
CA VAL A 33 10.48 -11.53 7.27
C VAL A 33 10.33 -12.55 8.40
N LYS A 34 10.20 -12.08 9.64
CA LYS A 34 9.97 -12.95 10.81
C LYS A 34 8.62 -13.68 10.76
N ILE A 35 7.57 -13.00 10.29
CA ILE A 35 6.22 -13.58 10.20
C ILE A 35 6.09 -14.53 9.00
N GLY A 36 6.75 -14.23 7.88
CA GLY A 36 6.66 -15.00 6.64
C GLY A 36 5.47 -14.58 5.76
N GLY A 37 5.34 -15.25 4.62
CA GLY A 37 4.24 -15.05 3.67
C GLY A 37 3.02 -15.92 3.99
N VAL A 38 2.24 -16.22 2.96
CA VAL A 38 1.02 -17.03 3.06
C VAL A 38 1.23 -18.39 2.40
N GLU A 39 1.03 -19.47 3.16
CA GLU A 39 1.00 -20.83 2.66
C GLU A 39 -0.45 -21.26 2.36
N TYR A 40 -0.64 -21.81 1.17
CA TYR A 40 -1.93 -22.34 0.74
C TYR A 40 -2.14 -23.78 1.17
N SER A 41 -3.35 -24.07 1.61
CA SER A 41 -3.93 -25.41 1.73
C SER A 41 -4.20 -26.00 0.34
N SER A 42 -4.59 -27.27 0.29
CA SER A 42 -5.06 -27.92 -0.94
C SER A 42 -6.23 -27.16 -1.57
N GLU A 43 -7.22 -26.80 -0.76
CA GLU A 43 -8.45 -26.14 -1.21
C GLU A 43 -8.17 -24.73 -1.74
N GLU A 44 -7.27 -24.00 -1.07
CA GLU A 44 -6.85 -22.66 -1.52
C GLU A 44 -6.01 -22.72 -2.79
N ARG A 45 -5.16 -23.76 -2.96
CA ARG A 45 -4.42 -23.99 -4.21
C ARG A 45 -5.38 -24.26 -5.37
N ASP A 46 -6.38 -25.10 -5.18
CA ASP A 46 -7.39 -25.41 -6.21
C ASP A 46 -8.19 -24.16 -6.60
N PHE A 47 -8.60 -23.36 -5.61
CA PHE A 47 -9.26 -22.08 -5.86
C PHE A 47 -8.34 -21.11 -6.61
N ALA A 48 -7.10 -20.94 -6.13
CA ALA A 48 -6.13 -20.06 -6.75
C ALA A 48 -5.86 -20.44 -8.20
N GLN A 49 -5.77 -21.75 -8.51
CA GLN A 49 -5.61 -22.22 -9.88
C GLN A 49 -6.77 -21.78 -10.78
N LYS A 50 -8.02 -21.96 -10.34
CA LYS A 50 -9.20 -21.48 -11.08
C LYS A 50 -9.20 -19.96 -11.30
N ILE A 51 -8.77 -19.20 -10.30
CA ILE A 51 -8.61 -17.75 -10.45
C ILE A 51 -7.58 -17.43 -11.54
N THR A 52 -6.45 -18.15 -11.57
CA THR A 52 -5.37 -17.87 -12.55
C THR A 52 -5.74 -18.23 -13.99
N GLU A 53 -6.61 -19.22 -14.19
CA GLU A 53 -7.18 -19.56 -15.51
C GLU A 53 -7.98 -18.41 -16.13
N SER A 54 -8.48 -17.48 -15.30
CA SER A 54 -9.19 -16.28 -15.76
C SER A 54 -8.27 -15.16 -16.25
N TYR A 55 -6.94 -15.26 -16.07
CA TYR A 55 -6.02 -14.20 -16.43
C TYR A 55 -5.61 -14.26 -17.91
N PRO A 56 -5.68 -13.14 -18.65
CA PRO A 56 -5.20 -13.11 -20.03
C PRO A 56 -3.66 -13.15 -20.07
N ASN A 57 -3.08 -14.27 -20.51
CA ASN A 57 -1.65 -14.43 -20.80
C ASN A 57 -0.69 -14.19 -19.61
N VAL A 58 -1.15 -14.36 -18.37
CA VAL A 58 -0.29 -14.21 -17.18
C VAL A 58 0.15 -15.58 -16.69
N LYS A 59 1.46 -15.86 -16.73
CA LYS A 59 2.04 -17.00 -16.01
C LYS A 59 2.34 -16.59 -14.58
N VAL A 60 1.75 -17.29 -13.63
CA VAL A 60 1.97 -17.02 -12.21
C VAL A 60 2.56 -18.23 -11.50
N ASN A 61 3.34 -17.97 -10.46
CA ASN A 61 3.79 -18.99 -9.52
C ASN A 61 2.99 -18.81 -8.22
N LEU A 62 2.10 -19.75 -7.90
CA LEU A 62 1.29 -19.65 -6.68
C LEU A 62 2.14 -19.63 -5.40
N GLU A 63 3.30 -20.28 -5.42
CA GLU A 63 4.19 -20.34 -4.27
C GLU A 63 4.89 -19.00 -3.99
N SER A 64 4.74 -18.00 -4.86
CA SER A 64 5.22 -16.64 -4.57
C SER A 64 4.45 -16.00 -3.41
N ALA A 65 3.25 -16.48 -3.07
CA ALA A 65 2.48 -15.97 -1.92
C ALA A 65 3.21 -16.19 -0.58
N ALA A 66 4.05 -17.22 -0.49
CA ALA A 66 4.85 -17.53 0.70
C ALA A 66 6.14 -16.70 0.79
N GLN A 67 6.55 -16.04 -0.29
CA GLN A 67 7.85 -15.39 -0.40
C GLN A 67 7.77 -13.91 0.03
N ILE A 68 8.80 -13.46 0.75
CA ILE A 68 9.00 -12.05 1.08
C ILE A 68 10.02 -11.46 0.12
N LEU A 69 9.64 -10.40 -0.58
CA LEU A 69 10.56 -9.71 -1.49
C LEU A 69 11.71 -9.05 -0.71
N PRO A 70 12.91 -8.94 -1.32
CA PRO A 70 14.01 -8.18 -0.74
C PRO A 70 13.58 -6.74 -0.43
N PHE A 71 14.09 -6.19 0.66
CA PHE A 71 13.83 -4.79 1.00
C PHE A 71 14.44 -3.87 -0.06
N ALA A 72 13.64 -2.94 -0.57
CA ALA A 72 14.09 -1.89 -1.46
C ALA A 72 13.34 -0.59 -1.14
N VAL A 73 14.04 0.54 -1.24
CA VAL A 73 13.42 1.86 -1.18
C VAL A 73 13.06 2.27 -2.59
N ILE A 74 11.77 2.49 -2.84
CA ILE A 74 11.26 2.91 -4.14
C ILE A 74 11.04 4.42 -4.09
N GLU A 75 11.94 5.17 -4.71
CA GLU A 75 11.88 6.65 -4.72
C GLU A 75 10.85 7.21 -5.71
N LYS A 76 10.45 6.44 -6.72
CA LYS A 76 9.46 6.84 -7.73
C LYS A 76 8.27 5.89 -7.74
N GLY A 77 7.08 6.45 -7.58
CA GLY A 77 5.83 5.68 -7.61
C GLY A 77 5.59 4.96 -8.95
N THR A 78 4.82 3.87 -8.90
CA THR A 78 4.51 2.99 -10.03
C THR A 78 3.08 3.16 -10.60
N GLY A 79 2.39 4.25 -10.24
CA GLY A 79 1.08 4.61 -10.83
C GLY A 79 -0.15 4.35 -9.96
N GLY A 80 0.00 4.17 -8.64
CA GLY A 80 -1.12 4.12 -7.69
C GLY A 80 -1.52 5.51 -7.16
N SER A 81 -2.71 5.60 -6.55
CA SER A 81 -3.21 6.82 -5.89
C SER A 81 -3.66 6.50 -4.46
N THR A 82 -3.20 7.29 -3.48
CA THR A 82 -3.55 7.14 -2.07
C THR A 82 -3.39 8.47 -1.33
N ASP A 83 -4.33 8.75 -0.43
CA ASP A 83 -4.32 9.90 0.50
C ASP A 83 -3.21 9.82 1.55
N VAL A 84 -2.65 8.62 1.79
CA VAL A 84 -1.46 8.41 2.62
C VAL A 84 -0.25 9.16 2.06
N GLY A 85 -0.28 9.53 0.77
CA GLY A 85 0.66 10.47 0.15
C GLY A 85 0.85 11.70 1.02
N ASP A 86 -0.18 12.51 1.19
CA ASP A 86 -0.17 13.73 2.01
C ASP A 86 0.29 13.48 3.46
N VAL A 87 -0.17 12.39 4.08
CA VAL A 87 0.22 12.01 5.44
C VAL A 87 1.73 11.78 5.54
N SER A 88 2.33 11.10 4.55
CA SER A 88 3.76 10.78 4.53
C SER A 88 4.65 12.02 4.42
N TRP A 89 4.12 13.14 3.94
CA TRP A 89 4.80 14.44 3.93
C TRP A 89 4.61 15.24 5.22
N LEU A 90 3.83 14.77 6.19
CA LEU A 90 3.61 15.48 7.46
C LEU A 90 4.15 14.69 8.66
N VAL A 91 4.04 13.37 8.63
CA VAL A 91 4.48 12.49 9.70
C VAL A 91 5.24 11.29 9.16
N PRO A 92 6.26 10.78 9.88
CA PRO A 92 6.97 9.57 9.48
C PRO A 92 5.99 8.42 9.25
N THR A 93 5.98 7.89 8.03
CA THR A 93 4.96 6.92 7.59
C THR A 93 5.64 5.74 6.91
N ALA A 94 5.17 4.53 7.22
CA ALA A 94 5.52 3.31 6.51
C ALA A 94 4.25 2.47 6.29
N GLY A 95 4.22 1.76 5.18
CA GLY A 95 3.13 0.86 4.81
C GLY A 95 3.67 -0.48 4.33
N LEU A 96 2.79 -1.46 4.20
CA LEU A 96 3.11 -2.79 3.69
C LEU A 96 2.03 -3.31 2.75
N SER A 97 2.42 -4.27 1.94
CA SER A 97 1.51 -5.13 1.19
C SER A 97 1.79 -6.58 1.54
N THR A 98 0.74 -7.35 1.78
CA THR A 98 0.79 -8.80 2.05
C THR A 98 -0.07 -9.55 1.03
N ALA A 99 0.18 -10.85 0.88
CA ALA A 99 -0.50 -11.69 -0.10
C ALA A 99 -1.96 -12.01 0.31
N THR A 100 -2.84 -11.02 0.15
CA THR A 100 -4.30 -11.15 0.38
C THR A 100 -5.06 -11.58 -0.87
N TRP A 101 -4.42 -11.55 -2.03
CA TRP A 101 -4.97 -12.00 -3.32
C TRP A 101 -4.13 -13.14 -3.88
N VAL A 102 -4.70 -13.85 -4.86
CA VAL A 102 -3.97 -14.85 -5.65
C VAL A 102 -2.89 -14.14 -6.48
N PRO A 103 -1.63 -14.64 -6.56
CA PRO A 103 -0.58 -14.02 -7.37
C PRO A 103 -1.05 -13.70 -8.79
N GLY A 104 -0.70 -12.51 -9.29
CA GLY A 104 -1.11 -12.01 -10.61
C GLY A 104 -2.48 -11.32 -10.65
N THR A 105 -3.23 -11.28 -9.54
CA THR A 105 -4.50 -10.53 -9.48
C THR A 105 -4.24 -9.04 -9.68
N SER A 106 -4.90 -8.43 -10.68
CA SER A 106 -4.94 -6.98 -10.81
C SER A 106 -5.92 -6.37 -9.80
N ALA A 107 -5.59 -5.20 -9.27
CA ALA A 107 -6.51 -4.42 -8.45
C ALA A 107 -7.78 -4.05 -9.25
N HIS A 108 -8.88 -3.77 -8.55
CA HIS A 108 -10.18 -3.39 -9.13
C HIS A 108 -10.84 -4.49 -9.99
N THR A 109 -10.59 -5.76 -9.66
CA THR A 109 -11.15 -6.91 -10.38
C THR A 109 -12.00 -7.80 -9.47
N TRP A 110 -12.89 -8.61 -10.06
CA TRP A 110 -13.71 -9.55 -9.29
C TRP A 110 -12.86 -10.65 -8.64
N GLN A 111 -11.70 -10.98 -9.21
CA GLN A 111 -10.75 -11.94 -8.66
C GLN A 111 -10.21 -11.47 -7.30
N ALA A 112 -9.92 -10.17 -7.17
CA ALA A 112 -9.52 -9.58 -5.89
C ALA A 112 -10.62 -9.69 -4.83
N VAL A 113 -11.87 -9.43 -5.21
CA VAL A 113 -13.04 -9.58 -4.32
C VAL A 113 -13.24 -11.04 -3.91
N ALA A 114 -13.14 -11.98 -4.86
CA ALA A 114 -13.31 -13.40 -4.61
C ALA A 114 -12.24 -13.94 -3.63
N ALA A 115 -10.97 -13.58 -3.83
CA ALA A 115 -9.89 -13.96 -2.92
C ALA A 115 -10.05 -13.32 -1.52
N GLY A 116 -10.55 -12.08 -1.47
CA GLY A 116 -10.86 -11.40 -0.21
C GLY A 116 -12.00 -12.04 0.59
N GLY A 117 -12.92 -12.75 -0.07
CA GLY A 117 -13.99 -13.52 0.55
C GLY A 117 -13.59 -14.94 0.99
N MET A 118 -12.30 -15.27 0.93
CA MET A 118 -11.75 -16.57 1.29
C MET A 118 -10.70 -16.49 2.39
N SER A 119 -10.33 -17.65 2.93
CA SER A 119 -9.24 -17.79 3.89
C SER A 119 -7.88 -17.29 3.37
N ILE A 120 -7.68 -17.18 2.04
CA ILE A 120 -6.50 -16.53 1.44
C ILE A 120 -6.40 -15.06 1.90
N GLY A 121 -7.49 -14.30 1.73
CA GLY A 121 -7.58 -12.91 2.18
C GLY A 121 -7.38 -12.78 3.69
N GLU A 122 -8.01 -13.67 4.46
CA GLU A 122 -7.89 -13.69 5.92
C GLU A 122 -6.46 -13.98 6.39
N LYS A 123 -5.78 -14.97 5.79
CA LYS A 123 -4.38 -15.28 6.10
C LYS A 123 -3.46 -14.11 5.77
N GLY A 124 -3.61 -13.51 4.60
CA GLY A 124 -2.84 -12.32 4.21
C GLY A 124 -3.08 -11.13 5.14
N MET A 125 -4.33 -10.92 5.58
CA MET A 125 -4.69 -9.92 6.58
C MET A 125 -4.02 -10.21 7.93
N MET A 126 -4.01 -11.47 8.38
CA MET A 126 -3.37 -11.86 9.63
C MET A 126 -1.85 -11.69 9.59
N VAL A 127 -1.20 -11.93 8.45
CA VAL A 127 0.22 -11.56 8.26
C VAL A 127 0.39 -10.06 8.46
N ALA A 128 -0.43 -9.23 7.80
CA ALA A 128 -0.33 -7.78 7.92
C ALA A 128 -0.55 -7.29 9.37
N ALA A 129 -1.59 -7.78 10.03
CA ALA A 129 -1.91 -7.41 11.41
C ALA A 129 -0.77 -7.74 12.38
N LYS A 130 -0.18 -8.94 12.27
CA LYS A 130 0.97 -9.35 13.08
C LYS A 130 2.20 -8.49 12.81
N THR A 131 2.50 -8.23 11.54
CA THR A 131 3.64 -7.37 11.15
C THR A 131 3.48 -5.95 11.70
N LEU A 132 2.31 -5.33 11.52
CA LEU A 132 2.02 -4.00 12.05
C LEU A 132 2.13 -3.95 13.58
N THR A 133 1.58 -4.97 14.26
CA THR A 133 1.63 -5.07 15.72
C THR A 133 3.06 -5.16 16.24
N LEU A 134 3.88 -6.06 15.67
CA LEU A 134 5.29 -6.18 16.07
C LEU A 134 6.09 -4.92 15.77
N THR A 135 5.80 -4.27 14.64
CA THR A 135 6.45 -3.00 14.27
C THR A 135 6.12 -1.90 15.28
N ALA A 136 4.85 -1.78 15.69
CA ALA A 136 4.45 -0.84 16.72
C ALA A 136 5.15 -1.15 18.06
N ILE A 137 5.19 -2.42 18.47
CA ILE A 137 5.90 -2.86 19.68
C ILE A 137 7.37 -2.45 19.64
N ASP A 138 8.07 -2.67 18.53
CA ASP A 138 9.47 -2.30 18.38
C ASP A 138 9.68 -0.78 18.49
N ILE A 139 8.80 0.02 17.88
CA ILE A 139 8.83 1.48 17.99
C ILE A 139 8.56 1.95 19.43
N PHE A 140 7.60 1.34 20.13
CA PHE A 140 7.29 1.70 21.52
C PHE A 140 8.42 1.32 22.49
N LYS A 141 9.14 0.23 22.22
CA LYS A 141 10.27 -0.21 23.04
C LYS A 141 11.52 0.63 22.84
N ASP A 142 11.69 1.23 21.66
CA ASP A 142 12.79 2.12 21.35
C ASP A 142 12.29 3.47 20.81
N PRO A 143 12.02 4.44 21.71
CA PRO A 143 11.56 5.76 21.32
C PRO A 143 12.54 6.51 20.41
N SER A 144 13.83 6.13 20.38
CA SER A 144 14.83 6.79 19.52
C SER A 144 14.51 6.64 18.03
N VAL A 145 13.81 5.55 17.66
CA VAL A 145 13.32 5.31 16.29
C VAL A 145 12.48 6.48 15.79
N THR A 146 11.59 7.02 16.64
CA THR A 146 10.70 8.13 16.23
C THR A 146 11.48 9.41 15.94
N LYS A 147 12.56 9.66 16.69
CA LYS A 147 13.46 10.79 16.47
C LYS A 147 14.20 10.64 15.13
N ILE A 148 14.81 9.48 14.90
CA ILE A 148 15.56 9.19 13.66
C ILE A 148 14.63 9.26 12.44
N ALA A 149 13.43 8.68 12.54
CA ALA A 149 12.44 8.70 11.46
C ALA A 149 11.97 10.12 11.14
N LYS A 150 11.85 10.99 12.17
CA LYS A 150 11.51 12.41 11.98
C LYS A 150 12.65 13.21 11.37
N GLU A 151 13.90 12.97 11.78
CA GLU A 151 15.08 13.57 11.15
C GLU A 151 15.20 13.15 9.68
N GLU A 152 14.90 11.88 9.36
CA GLU A 152 14.81 11.41 7.98
C GLU A 152 13.74 12.13 7.18
N LEU A 153 12.54 12.28 7.73
CA LEU A 153 11.44 13.01 7.09
C LEU A 153 11.86 14.44 6.74
N LEU A 154 12.35 15.21 7.72
CA LEU A 154 12.77 16.61 7.53
C LEU A 154 13.85 16.75 6.45
N ARG A 155 14.80 15.81 6.42
CA ARG A 155 15.84 15.78 5.39
C ARG A 155 15.27 15.46 4.01
N ARG A 156 14.34 14.51 3.89
CA ARG A 156 13.73 14.10 2.61
C ARG A 156 12.76 15.15 2.05
N GLN A 157 12.06 15.89 2.92
CA GLN A 157 11.21 17.02 2.52
C GLN A 157 12.01 18.17 1.89
N GLY A 158 13.26 18.35 2.35
CA GLY A 158 14.11 19.47 1.96
C GLY A 158 13.91 20.71 2.85
N ALA A 159 14.86 21.63 2.76
CA ALA A 159 14.86 22.84 3.59
C ALA A 159 13.69 23.77 3.22
N GLY A 160 12.95 24.23 4.24
CA GLY A 160 11.85 25.18 4.06
C GLY A 160 10.58 24.59 3.45
N PHE A 161 10.43 23.26 3.43
CA PHE A 161 9.19 22.64 2.99
C PHE A 161 8.01 23.12 3.83
N VAL A 162 6.96 23.57 3.15
CA VAL A 162 5.66 23.91 3.72
C VAL A 162 4.63 23.09 2.97
N TYR A 163 3.79 22.37 3.70
CA TYR A 163 2.71 21.59 3.09
C TYR A 163 1.63 22.54 2.58
N GLU A 164 1.22 22.36 1.33
CA GLU A 164 0.08 23.05 0.72
C GLU A 164 -0.76 22.02 -0.03
N ALA A 165 -2.08 22.03 0.19
CA ALA A 165 -2.96 21.14 -0.55
C ALA A 165 -2.86 21.45 -2.06
N LEU A 166 -2.72 20.42 -2.90
CA LEU A 166 -2.57 20.62 -4.35
C LEU A 166 -3.83 21.22 -5.02
N VAL A 167 -4.96 21.21 -4.32
CA VAL A 167 -6.23 21.84 -4.73
C VAL A 167 -6.43 23.25 -4.13
N GLY A 168 -5.46 23.77 -3.38
CA GLY A 168 -5.52 25.08 -2.72
C GLY A 168 -6.64 25.18 -1.66
N ASP A 169 -7.12 26.40 -1.42
CA ASP A 169 -8.13 26.73 -0.40
C ASP A 169 -9.58 26.48 -0.86
N ARG A 170 -9.75 25.57 -1.81
CA ARG A 170 -11.06 25.17 -2.34
C ARG A 170 -11.98 24.66 -1.22
N LYS A 171 -13.26 25.04 -1.27
CA LYS A 171 -14.29 24.41 -0.43
C LYS A 171 -14.50 22.94 -0.84
N PRO A 172 -14.73 22.02 0.11
CA PRO A 172 -15.04 20.63 -0.21
C PRO A 172 -16.16 20.53 -1.27
N PRO A 173 -16.03 19.66 -2.28
CA PRO A 173 -17.04 19.51 -3.34
C PRO A 173 -18.38 19.01 -2.82
N LEU A 174 -18.37 18.31 -1.67
CA LEU A 174 -19.53 17.69 -1.06
C LEU A 174 -19.57 18.03 0.43
N ASP A 175 -20.75 18.40 0.93
CA ASP A 175 -21.03 18.60 2.35
C ASP A 175 -21.53 17.27 2.94
N TYR A 176 -20.60 16.40 3.33
CA TYR A 176 -20.90 15.06 3.86
C TYR A 176 -21.65 15.05 5.22
N ARG A 177 -21.99 16.22 5.79
CA ARG A 177 -22.59 16.37 7.13
C ARG A 177 -23.96 17.05 7.12
N LYS A 178 -24.58 17.22 5.95
CA LYS A 178 -25.99 17.66 5.81
C LYS A 178 -26.91 16.49 5.49
#